data_AF-R0KNY1-F1
#
_entry.id   AF-R0KNY1-F1
#
_cell.length_a   1.000
_cell.length_b   1.000
_cell.length_c   1.000
_cell.angle_alpha   90.00
_cell.angle_beta   90.00
_cell.angle_gamma   90.00
#
_symmetry.space_group_name_H-M   'P 1'
#
loop_
_entity.id
_entity.type
_entity.pdbx_description
1 polymer ?
#
loop_
_entity_poly.entity_id
_entity_poly.type
_entity_poly.pdbx_seq_one_letter_code
_entity_poly.pdbx_strand_id
1 'polypeptide(L)'
;MVKGLETMISLLNGKQLEEASKQLEGSRKKMAQLKSEISMARKSSILQTEEIPEDPVKLYEFNNHLFSSKTFEQGTLCEHCNEVLYGIKDQGFECRDCKMVVHKSCYVLGDVSCEMYSAFKTGETYFVMMRTIEEKEKLMGVYKKY
;
A
#
# COMPACT_ATOMS: atom_id res chain seq x y z
N MET A 1 -24.87 -5.40 -5.82
CA MET A 1 -25.79 -5.58 -6.96
C MET A 1 -26.69 -6.82 -6.82
N VAL A 2 -26.16 -8.03 -6.58
CA VAL A 2 -27.00 -9.26 -6.50
C VAL A 2 -28.03 -9.24 -5.36
N LYS A 3 -27.66 -8.73 -4.18
CA LYS A 3 -28.57 -8.59 -3.01
C LYS A 3 -29.84 -7.77 -3.32
N GLY A 4 -29.74 -6.75 -4.18
CA GLY A 4 -30.89 -5.91 -4.57
C GLY A 4 -31.87 -6.62 -5.49
N LEU A 5 -31.36 -7.49 -6.39
CA LEU A 5 -32.19 -8.33 -7.24
C LEU A 5 -32.90 -9.43 -6.44
N GLU A 6 -32.21 -10.01 -5.44
CA GLU A 6 -32.79 -11.00 -4.53
C GLU A 6 -33.95 -10.42 -3.72
N THR A 7 -33.82 -9.20 -3.21
CA THR A 7 -34.92 -8.50 -2.51
C THR A 7 -36.09 -8.14 -3.40
N MET A 8 -35.86 -7.94 -4.71
CA MET A 8 -36.92 -7.66 -5.68
C MET A 8 -37.68 -8.94 -6.07
N ILE A 9 -37.00 -10.08 -6.13
CA ILE A 9 -37.59 -11.39 -6.45
C ILE A 9 -38.61 -11.82 -5.38
N SER A 10 -38.36 -11.53 -4.11
CA SER A 10 -39.30 -11.81 -3.02
C SER A 10 -40.63 -11.04 -3.11
N LEU A 11 -40.73 -10.03 -3.98
CA LEU A 11 -41.94 -9.24 -4.19
C LEU A 11 -42.75 -9.68 -5.43
N LEU A 12 -42.24 -10.64 -6.22
CA LEU A 12 -42.84 -11.09 -7.47
C LEU A 12 -43.57 -12.43 -7.29
N ASN A 13 -44.61 -12.67 -8.09
CA ASN A 13 -45.39 -13.92 -8.07
C ASN A 13 -45.66 -14.44 -9.49
N GLY A 14 -45.95 -15.74 -9.60
CA GLY A 14 -46.37 -16.38 -10.85
C GLY A 14 -45.28 -16.37 -11.94
N LYS A 15 -45.67 -16.17 -13.20
CA LYS A 15 -44.75 -16.19 -14.37
C LYS A 15 -43.57 -15.22 -14.25
N GLN A 16 -43.77 -14.05 -13.62
CA GLN A 16 -42.70 -13.06 -13.46
C GLN A 16 -41.61 -13.50 -12.48
N LEU A 17 -41.97 -14.28 -11.45
CA LEU A 17 -41.02 -14.86 -10.52
C LEU A 17 -40.11 -15.88 -11.22
N GLU A 18 -40.68 -16.71 -12.09
CA GLU A 18 -39.93 -17.75 -12.80
C GLU A 18 -38.90 -17.14 -13.78
N GLU A 19 -39.30 -16.08 -14.49
CA GLU A 19 -38.44 -15.37 -15.43
C GLU A 19 -37.33 -14.59 -14.72
N ALA A 20 -37.66 -13.89 -13.62
CA ALA A 20 -36.68 -13.22 -12.77
C ALA A 20 -35.69 -14.20 -12.13
N SER A 21 -36.14 -15.40 -11.74
CA SER A 21 -35.30 -16.45 -11.17
C SER A 21 -34.30 -17.01 -12.19
N LYS A 22 -34.76 -17.27 -13.42
CA LYS A 22 -33.88 -17.67 -14.54
C LYS A 22 -32.83 -16.60 -14.86
N GLN A 23 -33.22 -15.33 -14.80
CA GLN A 23 -32.30 -14.21 -15.05
C GLN A 23 -31.27 -14.02 -13.92
N LEU A 24 -31.66 -14.23 -12.66
CA LEU A 24 -30.75 -14.24 -11.52
C LEU A 24 -29.75 -15.41 -11.62
N GLU A 25 -30.22 -16.59 -11.99
CA GLU A 25 -29.37 -17.77 -12.18
C GLU A 25 -28.34 -17.55 -13.30
N GLY A 26 -28.77 -17.01 -14.43
CA GLY A 26 -27.86 -16.64 -15.53
C GLY A 26 -26.82 -15.59 -15.10
N SER A 27 -27.23 -14.60 -14.31
CA SER A 27 -26.32 -13.59 -13.75
C SER A 27 -25.31 -14.19 -12.77
N ARG A 28 -25.73 -15.11 -11.90
CA ARG A 28 -24.85 -15.84 -10.97
C ARG A 28 -23.83 -16.69 -11.71
N LYS A 29 -24.22 -17.42 -12.76
CA LYS A 29 -23.31 -18.23 -13.59
C LYS A 29 -22.26 -17.35 -14.27
N LYS A 30 -22.67 -16.21 -14.86
CA LYS A 30 -21.74 -15.23 -15.43
C LYS A 30 -20.78 -14.65 -14.39
N MET A 31 -21.27 -14.32 -13.19
CA MET A 31 -20.41 -13.85 -12.10
C MET A 31 -19.40 -14.90 -11.65
N ALA A 32 -19.79 -16.17 -11.57
CA ALA A 32 -18.89 -17.27 -11.23
C ALA A 32 -17.79 -17.45 -12.29
N GLN A 33 -18.16 -17.37 -13.58
CA GLN A 33 -17.23 -17.44 -14.70
C GLN A 33 -16.25 -16.26 -14.72
N LEU A 34 -16.73 -15.02 -14.56
CA LEU A 34 -15.84 -13.85 -14.51
C LEU A 34 -14.88 -13.92 -13.31
N LYS A 35 -15.35 -14.45 -12.16
CA LYS A 35 -14.48 -14.69 -11.00
C LYS A 35 -13.38 -15.71 -11.30
N SER A 36 -13.69 -16.80 -12.00
CA SER A 36 -12.69 -17.80 -12.37
C SER A 36 -11.69 -17.25 -13.40
N GLU A 37 -12.15 -16.50 -14.41
CA GLU A 37 -11.28 -15.83 -15.39
C GLU A 37 -10.33 -14.82 -14.72
N ILE A 38 -10.83 -13.99 -13.81
CA ILE A 38 -9.99 -13.07 -13.01
C ILE A 38 -8.97 -13.84 -12.17
N SER A 39 -9.38 -14.97 -11.56
CA SER A 39 -8.46 -15.81 -10.77
C SER A 39 -7.34 -16.43 -11.60
N MET A 40 -7.60 -16.73 -12.88
CA MET A 40 -6.62 -17.28 -13.79
C MET A 40 -5.68 -16.19 -14.32
N ALA A 41 -6.23 -15.02 -14.68
CA ALA A 41 -5.45 -13.86 -15.11
C ALA A 41 -4.51 -13.32 -14.02
N ARG A 42 -4.92 -13.37 -12.75
CA ARG A 42 -4.08 -12.97 -11.61
C ARG A 42 -2.93 -13.93 -11.33
N LYS A 43 -3.02 -15.20 -11.71
CA LYS A 43 -1.97 -16.21 -11.47
C LYS A 43 -0.76 -16.08 -12.42
N SER A 44 -0.89 -15.36 -13.53
CA SER A 44 0.20 -15.17 -14.51
C SER A 44 1.10 -13.96 -14.23
N SER A 45 0.67 -13.02 -13.37
CA SER A 45 1.45 -11.84 -12.98
C SER A 45 2.03 -12.04 -11.59
N ILE A 46 3.34 -12.29 -11.54
CA ILE A 46 4.19 -12.48 -10.36
C ILE A 46 3.79 -11.54 -9.21
N LEU A 47 3.25 -12.13 -8.12
CA LEU A 47 3.55 -11.86 -6.71
C LEU A 47 2.70 -12.81 -5.84
N GLN A 48 3.34 -13.33 -4.81
CA GLN A 48 2.91 -14.49 -4.02
C GLN A 48 1.60 -14.25 -3.24
N THR A 49 0.85 -15.34 -3.11
CA THR A 49 -0.02 -15.71 -1.99
C THR A 49 -0.06 -14.76 -0.79
N GLU A 50 -1.06 -13.89 -0.72
CA GLU A 50 -1.71 -13.53 0.53
C GLU A 50 -3.22 -13.51 0.27
N GLU A 51 -3.99 -14.18 1.13
CA GLU A 51 -5.44 -14.05 1.16
C GLU A 51 -5.77 -12.55 1.19
N ILE A 52 -6.57 -12.06 0.24
CA ILE A 52 -7.00 -10.66 0.25
C ILE A 52 -7.76 -10.45 1.57
N PRO A 53 -7.23 -9.69 2.54
CA PRO A 53 -7.97 -9.39 3.76
C PRO A 53 -9.26 -8.69 3.33
N GLU A 54 -10.40 -9.06 3.92
CA GLU A 54 -11.71 -8.55 3.52
C GLU A 54 -11.85 -7.01 3.63
N ASP A 55 -10.87 -6.32 4.22
CA ASP A 55 -10.69 -4.88 4.14
C ASP A 55 -9.43 -4.51 3.32
N PRO A 56 -9.54 -3.66 2.28
CA PRO A 56 -8.37 -3.15 1.59
C PRO A 56 -7.56 -2.30 2.57
N VAL A 57 -6.38 -2.79 2.97
CA VAL A 57 -5.44 -2.02 3.79
C VAL A 57 -5.18 -0.70 3.09
N LYS A 58 -5.64 0.41 3.69
CA LYS A 58 -5.48 1.74 3.13
C LYS A 58 -4.00 2.09 3.08
N LEU A 59 -3.47 2.20 1.87
CA LEU A 59 -2.11 2.62 1.60
C LEU A 59 -2.01 4.13 1.43
N TYR A 60 -0.92 4.69 1.92
CA TYR A 60 -0.58 6.11 1.82
C TYR A 60 0.75 6.22 1.09
N GLU A 61 0.75 6.86 -0.07
CA GLU A 61 1.94 6.98 -0.91
C GLU A 61 2.54 8.39 -0.78
N PHE A 62 3.84 8.47 -0.52
CA PHE A 62 4.59 9.73 -0.56
C PHE A 62 6.08 9.47 -0.78
N ASN A 63 6.72 10.22 -1.70
CA ASN A 63 8.15 10.06 -2.04
C ASN A 63 8.58 8.60 -2.28
N ASN A 64 7.76 7.85 -3.03
CA ASN A 64 7.93 6.44 -3.35
C ASN A 64 7.91 5.49 -2.13
N HIS A 65 7.41 5.94 -0.98
CA HIS A 65 7.11 5.07 0.15
C HIS A 65 5.65 4.63 0.10
N LEU A 66 5.40 3.35 0.39
CA LEU A 66 4.05 2.80 0.57
C LEU A 66 3.78 2.58 2.05
N PHE A 67 3.20 3.59 2.68
CA PHE A 67 2.89 3.58 4.10
C PHE A 67 1.57 2.86 4.41
N SER A 68 1.57 2.07 5.49
CA SER A 68 0.35 1.49 6.07
C SER A 68 0.25 1.81 7.55
N SER A 69 -0.99 1.95 8.05
CA SER A 69 -1.26 2.09 9.48
C SER A 69 -0.81 0.86 10.26
N LYS A 70 -0.08 1.09 11.35
CA LYS A 70 0.42 0.04 12.22
C LYS A 70 0.37 0.51 13.67
N THR A 71 0.10 -0.44 14.57
CA THR A 71 0.25 -0.25 16.01
C THR A 71 1.67 -0.64 16.42
N PHE A 72 2.35 0.26 17.11
CA PHE A 72 3.73 0.09 17.53
C PHE A 72 3.85 -0.12 19.04
N GLU A 73 4.98 -0.69 19.44
CA GLU A 73 5.35 -0.82 20.84
C GLU A 73 5.59 0.55 21.48
N GLN A 74 5.44 0.62 22.81
CA GLN A 74 5.66 1.84 23.56
C GLN A 74 7.10 2.33 23.39
N GLY A 75 7.26 3.63 23.14
CA GLY A 75 8.58 4.26 22.97
C GLY A 75 9.14 4.24 21.55
N THR A 76 8.37 3.77 20.56
CA THR A 76 8.77 3.83 19.14
C THR A 76 8.93 5.29 18.69
N LEU A 77 10.09 5.62 18.09
CA LEU A 77 10.40 6.95 17.59
C LEU A 77 10.01 7.11 16.13
N CYS A 78 9.57 8.32 15.77
CA CYS A 78 9.37 8.74 14.39
C CYS A 78 10.72 9.09 13.75
N GLU A 79 11.05 8.47 12.63
CA GLU A 79 12.33 8.67 11.94
C GLU A 79 12.43 10.01 11.18
N HIS A 80 11.34 10.78 11.15
CA HIS A 80 11.34 12.13 10.59
C HIS A 80 11.64 13.19 11.66
N CYS A 81 10.88 13.22 12.76
CA CYS A 81 11.01 14.25 13.81
C CYS A 81 11.75 13.79 15.07
N ASN A 82 12.10 12.49 15.19
CA ASN A 82 12.75 11.87 16.34
C ASN A 82 11.96 11.97 17.66
N GLU A 83 10.65 12.18 17.59
CA GLU A 83 9.76 12.14 18.75
C GLU A 83 9.00 10.80 18.82
N VAL A 84 8.54 10.45 20.02
CA VAL A 84 7.77 9.21 20.25
C VAL A 84 6.42 9.27 19.53
N LEU A 85 6.00 8.13 18.95
CA LEU A 85 4.67 7.99 18.36
C LEU A 85 3.56 8.16 19.41
N TYR A 86 2.54 8.97 19.10
CA TYR A 86 1.46 9.30 20.02
C TYR A 86 0.27 8.33 19.91
N GLY A 87 -0.29 7.93 21.06
CA GLY A 87 -1.52 7.14 21.14
C GLY A 87 -1.34 5.67 21.53
N ILE A 88 -2.45 4.94 21.64
CA ILE A 88 -2.48 3.53 22.12
C ILE A 88 -2.49 2.54 20.95
N LYS A 89 -3.09 2.91 19.83
CA LYS A 89 -3.30 2.06 18.66
C LYS A 89 -3.22 2.89 17.40
N ASP A 90 -2.68 2.30 16.34
CA ASP A 90 -2.42 2.97 15.07
C ASP A 90 -1.70 4.32 15.27
N GLN A 91 -0.60 4.35 16.01
CA GLN A 91 0.08 5.60 16.39
C GLN A 91 0.78 6.27 15.20
N GLY A 92 1.16 5.47 14.20
CA GLY A 92 1.95 5.94 13.08
C GLY A 92 1.77 5.08 11.84
N PHE A 93 2.66 5.33 10.89
CA PHE A 93 2.77 4.61 9.64
C PHE A 93 4.13 3.91 9.53
N GLU A 94 4.11 2.74 8.91
CA GLU A 94 5.32 2.00 8.52
C GLU A 94 5.33 1.85 6.99
N CYS A 95 6.44 2.20 6.36
CA CYS A 95 6.65 1.91 4.95
C CYS A 95 6.83 0.40 4.74
N ARG A 96 6.08 -0.18 3.80
CA ARG A 96 6.12 -1.62 3.51
C ARG A 96 7.49 -2.10 3.04
N ASP A 97 8.19 -1.27 2.28
CA ASP A 97 9.44 -1.65 1.62
C ASP A 97 10.65 -1.40 2.52
N CYS A 98 10.91 -0.15 2.89
CA CYS A 98 12.11 0.23 3.65
C CYS A 98 11.97 0.16 5.19
N LYS A 99 10.75 -0.11 5.68
CA LYS A 99 10.43 -0.16 7.11
C LYS A 99 10.68 1.15 7.85
N MET A 100 10.59 2.29 7.16
CA MET A 100 10.63 3.61 7.80
C MET A 100 9.38 3.83 8.65
N VAL A 101 9.55 4.23 9.91
CA VAL A 101 8.47 4.50 10.85
C VAL A 101 8.27 5.99 11.06
N VAL A 102 7.04 6.48 10.90
CA VAL A 102 6.72 7.93 11.01
C VAL A 102 5.37 8.16 11.68
N HIS A 103 5.16 9.36 12.24
CA HIS A 103 3.81 9.78 12.64
C HIS A 103 2.88 9.90 11.42
N LYS A 104 1.57 9.80 11.68
CA LYS A 104 0.53 10.06 10.67
C LYS A 104 0.55 11.48 10.09
N SER A 105 1.12 12.46 10.80
CA SER A 105 1.32 13.82 10.29
C SER A 105 2.66 13.98 9.56
N CYS A 106 3.66 13.16 9.87
CA CYS A 106 5.02 13.29 9.36
C CYS A 106 5.26 12.54 8.04
N TYR A 107 4.40 11.61 7.62
CA TYR A 107 4.62 10.83 6.40
C TYR A 107 4.71 11.68 5.11
N VAL A 108 4.07 12.86 5.10
CA VAL A 108 4.13 13.83 3.98
C VAL A 108 5.31 14.80 4.07
N LEU A 109 6.14 14.68 5.11
CA LEU A 109 7.28 15.57 5.35
C LEU A 109 8.62 14.86 5.11
N GLY A 110 8.62 13.59 4.69
CA GLY A 110 9.86 12.86 4.44
C GLY A 110 10.58 13.41 3.21
N ASP A 111 11.75 14.02 3.36
CA ASP A 111 12.53 14.61 2.25
C ASP A 111 13.26 13.56 1.38
N VAL A 112 13.33 12.32 1.85
CA VAL A 112 14.14 11.25 1.24
C VAL A 112 13.25 10.20 0.59
N SER A 113 13.56 9.83 -0.66
CA SER A 113 12.86 8.75 -1.36
C SER A 113 13.06 7.39 -0.70
N CYS A 114 12.11 6.46 -0.90
CA CYS A 114 12.21 5.11 -0.32
C CYS A 114 13.50 4.37 -0.71
N GLU A 115 13.92 4.50 -1.96
CA GLU A 115 15.16 3.93 -2.47
C GLU A 115 16.40 4.48 -1.74
N MET A 116 16.47 5.82 -1.63
CA MET A 116 17.59 6.50 -0.98
C MET A 116 17.64 6.18 0.52
N TYR A 117 16.48 6.15 1.19
CA TYR A 117 16.41 5.77 2.60
C TYR A 117 16.85 4.32 2.81
N SER A 118 16.44 3.39 1.93
CA SER A 118 16.90 1.99 1.98
C SER A 118 18.41 1.88 1.80
N ALA A 119 18.98 2.68 0.89
CA ALA A 119 20.42 2.76 0.68
C ALA A 119 21.15 3.29 1.93
N PHE A 120 20.61 4.28 2.64
CA PHE A 120 21.21 4.76 3.89
C PHE A 120 21.14 3.73 5.03
N LYS A 121 20.07 2.94 5.10
CA LYS A 121 19.85 1.96 6.18
C LYS A 121 20.68 0.69 6.01
N THR A 122 20.91 0.27 4.76
CA THR A 122 21.57 -1.00 4.44
C THR A 122 22.95 -0.84 3.81
N GLY A 123 23.22 0.32 3.21
CA GLY A 123 24.46 0.59 2.50
C GLY A 123 25.62 0.90 3.42
N GLU A 124 26.82 0.71 2.89
CA GLU A 124 28.05 1.13 3.54
C GLU A 124 28.26 2.63 3.36
N THR A 125 28.40 3.36 4.46
CA THR A 125 28.66 4.80 4.43
C THR A 125 30.15 5.06 4.24
N TYR A 126 30.52 5.63 3.09
CA TYR A 126 31.89 6.04 2.80
C TYR A 126 32.08 7.52 3.12
N PHE A 127 32.90 7.83 4.13
CA PHE A 127 33.31 9.20 4.43
C PHE A 127 34.45 9.61 3.50
N VAL A 128 34.14 10.42 2.47
CA VAL A 128 35.16 10.99 1.60
C VAL A 128 35.62 12.33 2.19
N MET A 129 36.79 12.31 2.82
CA MET A 129 37.42 13.51 3.37
C MET A 129 38.03 14.33 2.23
N MET A 130 37.45 15.50 1.97
CA MET A 130 37.99 16.47 1.01
C MET A 130 39.03 17.35 1.69
N ARG A 131 40.15 17.60 1.02
CA ARG A 131 41.21 18.49 1.54
C ARG A 131 40.91 19.95 1.22
N THR A 132 40.12 20.21 0.19
CA THR A 132 39.75 21.56 -0.26
C THR A 132 38.27 21.67 -0.61
N ILE A 133 37.73 22.89 -0.57
CA ILE A 133 36.34 23.19 -0.94
C ILE A 133 36.11 22.88 -2.44
N GLU A 134 37.10 23.15 -3.29
CA GLU A 134 37.05 22.88 -4.72
C GLU A 134 36.87 21.39 -5.05
N GLU A 135 37.53 20.49 -4.29
CA GLU A 135 37.35 19.04 -4.43
C GLU A 135 35.91 18.61 -4.08
N LYS A 136 35.33 19.20 -3.02
CA LYS A 136 33.93 18.97 -2.65
C LYS A 136 32.98 19.44 -3.75
N GLU A 137 33.19 20.63 -4.30
CA GLU A 137 32.34 21.17 -5.37
C GLU A 137 32.41 20.33 -6.63
N LYS A 138 33.59 19.83 -7.00
CA LYS A 138 33.75 18.90 -8.14
C LYS A 138 32.97 17.61 -7.93
N LEU A 139 33.05 16.99 -6.74
CA LEU A 139 32.30 15.78 -6.43
C LEU A 139 30.78 16.02 -6.45
N MET A 140 30.31 17.10 -5.82
CA MET A 140 28.89 17.47 -5.83
C MET A 140 28.39 17.82 -7.24
N GLY A 141 29.27 18.35 -8.09
CA GLY A 141 28.99 18.61 -9.51
C GLY A 141 28.79 17.33 -10.34
N VAL A 142 29.47 16.23 -9.99
CA VAL A 142 29.23 14.91 -10.58
C VAL A 142 27.86 14.38 -10.15
N TYR A 143 27.54 14.47 -8.85
CA TYR A 143 26.25 14.01 -8.32
C TYR A 143 25.05 14.72 -8.95
N LYS A 144 25.11 16.06 -9.09
CA LYS A 144 24.00 16.85 -9.67
C LYS A 144 23.78 16.63 -11.17
N LYS A 145 24.67 15.91 -11.85
CA LYS A 145 24.60 15.69 -13.31
C LYS A 145 23.85 14.41 -13.68
N TYR A 146 23.50 13.60 -12.68
CA TYR A 146 22.66 12.41 -12.77
C TYR A 146 21.39 12.63 -11.93
#